data_AF-A0A3V7KT32-F1
#
_entry.id   AF-A0A3V7KT32-F1
#
_cell.length_a   1.000
_cell.length_b   1.000
_cell.length_c   1.000
_cell.angle_alpha   90.00
_cell.angle_beta   90.00
_cell.angle_gamma   90.00
#
_symmetry.space_group_name_H-M   'P 1'
#
loop_
_entity.id
_entity.type
_entity.pdbx_description
1 polymer ?
#
loop_
_entity_poly.entity_id
_entity_poly.type
_entity_poly.pdbx_seq_one_letter_code
_entity_poly.pdbx_strand_id
1 'polypeptide(L)'
;MCEHHHAAKHILCPQCDMLVALPRLSHGQKAACPRCGATLTTEWDAPRQRPTAYALAALFMLLLSNLFPFVNMNVAGVTSEVTLLEIPGVMFSEDYASLGTFFLLFVQLVPAFCLVTILLLVNRANLPLSVKKTLARIFFLLKSWGMAEIFLAGVLVSFVKLMAYGDIGIGSSFIPWCLFCLVQLRAFQCVDRRWLWDDIAPQPALAQPLTPGITGIRQSLRSCACCTAILPAESLVCPRCHTKGYVRRKNSLQWTLALLFTSIMLYLPANILPIMITDLLGSKMPSTILAGVILLWSEGSYPVAAVIFLASIMVPTLKMIAIAWLCWDAKGHGKRDSERMHFIYEVVEFVGRWSMIDVFVIAVLSALVRMGGLMNIYPAMGALMFALVVIMTMFSAMTFDPRLSWDREYEPGHEES
;
A
#
# COMPACT_ATOMS: atom_id res chain seq x y z
N MET A 1 -6.71 -2.98 -49.58
CA MET A 1 -8.07 -2.88 -49.01
C MET A 1 -8.23 -4.08 -48.09
N CYS A 2 -8.21 -4.02 -46.76
CA CYS A 2 -8.66 -2.98 -45.84
C CYS A 2 -7.62 -2.71 -44.74
N GLU A 3 -7.13 -1.47 -44.69
CA GLU A 3 -6.46 -0.91 -43.52
C GLU A 3 -7.47 -0.79 -42.39
N HIS A 4 -7.44 -1.72 -41.44
CA HIS A 4 -8.00 -1.42 -40.13
C HIS A 4 -7.07 -0.39 -39.48
N HIS A 5 -7.56 0.85 -39.38
CA HIS A 5 -7.05 1.88 -38.48
C HIS A 5 -6.82 1.27 -37.08
N HIS A 6 -5.61 0.79 -36.83
CA HIS A 6 -5.14 0.45 -35.48
C HIS A 6 -4.91 1.77 -34.76
N ALA A 7 -6.00 2.35 -34.25
CA ALA A 7 -6.01 3.58 -33.48
C ALA A 7 -4.88 3.56 -32.45
N ALA A 8 -4.00 4.56 -32.51
CA ALA A 8 -3.05 4.84 -31.45
C ALA A 8 -3.83 4.84 -30.12
N LYS A 9 -3.53 3.88 -29.24
CA LYS A 9 -4.17 3.84 -27.92
C LYS A 9 -3.61 5.02 -27.14
N HIS A 10 -4.44 6.02 -26.84
CA HIS A 10 -4.05 7.16 -26.04
C HIS A 10 -4.30 6.88 -24.56
N ILE A 11 -3.42 7.38 -23.69
CA ILE A 11 -3.58 7.35 -22.23
C ILE A 11 -3.29 8.73 -21.67
N LEU A 12 -4.16 9.18 -20.75
CA LEU A 12 -3.85 10.32 -19.88
C LEU A 12 -3.06 9.82 -18.66
N CYS A 13 -1.88 10.38 -18.46
CA CYS A 13 -1.06 10.09 -17.29
C CYS A 13 -1.84 10.40 -16.00
N PRO A 14 -1.97 9.44 -15.06
CA PRO A 14 -2.65 9.70 -13.79
C PRO A 14 -1.87 10.65 -12.86
N GLN A 15 -0.57 10.85 -13.09
CA GLN A 15 0.33 11.64 -12.23
C GLN A 15 0.51 13.09 -12.70
N CYS A 16 0.74 13.32 -13.99
CA CYS A 16 0.98 14.67 -14.56
C CYS A 16 -0.08 15.13 -15.58
N ASP A 17 -1.12 14.33 -15.84
CA ASP A 17 -2.22 14.64 -16.77
C ASP A 17 -1.86 14.77 -18.26
N MET A 18 -0.60 14.52 -18.64
CA MET A 18 -0.15 14.53 -20.04
C MET A 18 -0.83 13.42 -20.85
N LEU A 19 -1.34 13.78 -22.04
CA LEU A 19 -1.86 12.80 -23.00
C LEU A 19 -0.71 12.18 -23.79
N VAL A 20 -0.59 10.85 -23.71
CA VAL A 20 0.47 10.09 -24.36
C VAL A 20 -0.14 9.12 -25.36
N ALA A 21 0.35 9.15 -26.60
CA ALA A 21 0.07 8.11 -27.58
C ALA A 21 0.97 6.90 -27.28
N LEU A 22 0.37 5.73 -27.05
CA LEU A 22 1.14 4.53 -26.76
C LEU A 22 1.74 3.95 -28.05
N PRO A 23 3.04 3.63 -28.05
CA PRO A 23 3.62 2.79 -29.10
C PRO A 23 3.02 1.37 -29.02
N ARG A 24 3.19 0.59 -30.09
CA ARG A 24 2.90 -0.85 -30.03
C ARG A 24 3.90 -1.49 -29.07
N LEU A 25 3.41 -1.96 -27.92
CA LEU A 25 4.22 -2.68 -26.94
C LEU A 25 4.35 -4.13 -27.37
N SER A 26 5.58 -4.65 -27.39
CA SER A 26 5.80 -6.09 -27.44
C SER A 26 5.69 -6.70 -26.05
N HIS A 27 5.63 -8.03 -26.00
CA HIS A 27 5.65 -8.78 -24.76
C HIS A 27 6.81 -8.39 -23.84
N GLY A 28 6.51 -8.16 -22.55
CA GLY A 28 7.49 -7.78 -21.54
C GLY A 28 7.87 -6.29 -21.53
N GLN A 29 7.33 -5.48 -22.43
CA GLN A 29 7.58 -4.04 -22.46
C GLN A 29 6.60 -3.25 -21.59
N LYS A 30 7.09 -2.10 -21.10
CA LYS A 30 6.30 -1.13 -20.33
C LYS A 30 6.32 0.23 -21.02
N ALA A 31 5.19 0.93 -21.02
CA ALA A 31 5.11 2.32 -21.42
C ALA A 31 5.25 3.23 -20.20
N ALA A 32 6.13 4.22 -20.27
CA ALA A 32 6.30 5.25 -19.25
C ALA A 32 5.91 6.63 -19.81
N CYS A 33 5.46 7.52 -18.93
CA CYS A 33 5.17 8.90 -19.29
C CYS A 33 6.48 9.67 -19.55
N PRO A 34 6.63 10.37 -20.68
CA PRO A 34 7.86 11.11 -20.98
C PRO A 34 8.07 12.34 -20.08
N ARG A 35 7.03 12.86 -19.44
CA ARG A 35 7.12 14.05 -18.56
C ARG A 35 7.43 13.72 -17.11
N CYS A 36 6.83 12.67 -16.54
CA CYS A 36 6.99 12.35 -15.11
C CYS A 36 7.64 10.98 -14.85
N GLY A 37 7.87 10.15 -15.88
CA GLY A 37 8.44 8.80 -15.71
C GLY A 37 7.44 7.73 -15.21
N ALA A 38 6.23 8.11 -14.80
CA ALA A 38 5.23 7.18 -14.29
C ALA A 38 4.87 6.09 -15.31
N THR A 39 4.75 4.84 -14.85
CA THR A 39 4.38 3.70 -15.73
C THR A 39 2.88 3.77 -16.08
N LEU A 40 2.57 3.82 -17.38
CA LEU A 40 1.21 3.97 -17.91
C LEU A 40 0.50 2.63 -18.10
N THR A 41 1.18 1.65 -18.71
CA THR A 41 0.68 0.30 -18.93
C THR A 41 1.84 -0.66 -19.19
N THR A 42 1.63 -1.93 -18.88
CA THR A 42 2.61 -3.01 -19.06
C THR A 42 1.99 -4.16 -19.84
N GLU A 43 2.65 -4.62 -20.89
CA GLU A 43 2.19 -5.77 -21.68
C GLU A 43 2.87 -7.05 -21.17
N TRP A 44 2.10 -7.95 -20.57
CA TRP A 44 2.59 -9.20 -20.01
C TRP A 44 2.38 -10.37 -20.98
N ASP A 45 3.35 -11.29 -21.05
CA ASP A 45 3.14 -12.57 -21.71
C ASP A 45 2.01 -13.36 -21.06
N ALA A 46 1.20 -14.03 -21.87
CA ALA A 46 0.13 -14.92 -21.41
C ALA A 46 -0.70 -14.29 -20.28
N PRO A 47 -1.36 -13.14 -20.54
CA PRO A 47 -1.97 -12.27 -19.52
C PRO A 47 -3.13 -12.93 -18.76
N ARG A 48 -3.55 -14.13 -19.17
CA ARG A 48 -4.51 -14.96 -18.42
C ARG A 48 -3.84 -16.08 -17.62
N GLN A 49 -2.93 -16.82 -18.23
CA GLN A 49 -2.34 -18.00 -17.61
C GLN A 49 -1.42 -17.63 -16.44
N ARG A 50 -0.55 -16.61 -16.60
CA ARG A 50 0.40 -16.22 -15.54
C ARG A 50 -0.31 -15.68 -14.28
N PRO A 51 -1.25 -14.71 -14.37
CA PRO A 51 -1.98 -14.26 -13.18
C PRO A 51 -2.76 -15.39 -12.49
N THR A 52 -3.39 -16.29 -13.25
CA THR A 52 -4.13 -17.43 -12.69
C THR A 52 -3.20 -18.41 -11.98
N ALA A 53 -2.06 -18.76 -12.57
CA ALA A 53 -1.08 -19.65 -11.95
C ALA A 53 -0.51 -19.05 -10.66
N TYR A 54 -0.11 -17.77 -10.68
CA TYR A 54 0.36 -17.09 -9.47
C TYR A 54 -0.75 -16.96 -8.42
N ALA A 55 -1.99 -16.65 -8.79
CA ALA A 55 -3.07 -16.53 -7.82
C ALA A 55 -3.44 -17.85 -7.15
N LEU A 56 -3.47 -18.96 -7.89
CA LEU A 56 -3.68 -20.30 -7.33
C LEU A 56 -2.52 -20.71 -6.41
N ALA A 57 -1.28 -20.53 -6.86
CA ALA A 57 -0.10 -20.85 -6.07
C ALA A 57 -0.04 -20.01 -4.78
N ALA A 58 -0.34 -18.72 -4.85
CA ALA A 58 -0.40 -17.85 -3.67
C ALA A 58 -1.51 -18.28 -2.69
N LEU A 59 -2.72 -18.60 -3.17
CA LEU A 59 -3.78 -19.10 -2.28
C LEU A 59 -3.43 -20.43 -1.61
N PHE A 60 -2.76 -21.32 -2.34
CA PHE A 60 -2.26 -22.57 -1.78
C PHE A 60 -1.16 -22.33 -0.72
N MET A 61 -0.20 -21.45 -1.00
CA MET A 61 0.83 -21.08 -0.04
C MET A 61 0.26 -20.38 1.20
N LEU A 62 -0.77 -19.55 1.02
CA LEU A 62 -1.51 -18.94 2.12
C LEU A 62 -2.23 -20.00 2.96
N LEU A 63 -2.83 -21.01 2.34
CA LEU A 63 -3.44 -22.12 3.08
C LEU A 63 -2.38 -22.86 3.91
N LEU A 64 -1.27 -23.26 3.28
CA LEU A 64 -0.17 -23.92 3.97
C LEU A 64 0.43 -23.06 5.09
N SER A 65 0.51 -21.74 4.91
CA SER A 65 1.06 -20.86 5.93
C SER A 65 0.21 -20.79 7.21
N ASN A 66 -1.07 -21.15 7.13
CA ASN A 66 -2.00 -21.14 8.26
C ASN A 66 -2.17 -22.49 8.95
N LEU A 67 -1.68 -23.59 8.35
CA LEU A 67 -1.88 -24.95 8.86
C LEU A 67 -0.78 -25.45 9.81
N PHE A 68 0.40 -24.83 9.79
CA PHE A 68 1.56 -25.29 10.55
C PHE A 68 2.16 -24.19 11.44
N PRO A 69 2.96 -24.55 12.47
CA PRO A 69 3.67 -23.59 13.32
C PRO A 69 4.52 -22.62 12.51
N PHE A 70 4.39 -21.33 12.82
CA PHE A 70 5.02 -20.22 12.10
C PHE A 70 6.38 -19.87 12.68
N VAL A 71 6.45 -19.72 14.00
CA VAL A 71 7.68 -19.43 14.72
C VAL A 71 7.70 -20.24 16.01
N ASN A 72 8.86 -20.75 16.34
CA ASN A 72 9.11 -21.52 17.53
C ASN A 72 10.09 -20.72 18.39
N MET A 73 9.88 -20.66 19.69
CA MET A 73 10.78 -19.97 20.61
C MET A 73 11.15 -20.92 21.73
N ASN A 74 12.45 -21.06 22.01
CA ASN A 74 12.94 -21.82 23.15
C ASN A 74 13.66 -20.87 24.11
N VAL A 75 13.11 -20.72 25.30
CA VAL A 75 13.74 -19.94 26.36
C VAL A 75 13.74 -20.78 27.62
N ALA A 76 14.92 -20.95 28.23
CA ALA A 76 15.09 -21.68 29.48
C ALA A 76 14.46 -23.10 29.50
N GLY A 77 14.43 -23.78 28.34
CA GLY A 77 13.90 -25.14 28.19
C GLY A 77 12.39 -25.23 27.95
N VAL A 78 11.67 -24.10 27.91
CA VAL A 78 10.25 -24.04 27.53
C VAL A 78 10.15 -23.71 26.05
N THR A 79 9.59 -24.64 25.26
CA THR A 79 9.30 -24.44 23.84
C THR A 79 7.89 -23.88 23.68
N SER A 80 7.77 -22.69 23.07
CA SER A 80 6.50 -22.12 22.64
C SER A 80 6.44 -22.12 21.11
N GLU A 81 5.41 -22.72 20.56
CA GLU A 81 5.12 -22.66 19.13
C GLU A 81 3.93 -21.72 18.89
N VAL A 82 4.03 -20.87 17.87
CA VAL A 82 2.98 -19.92 17.52
C VAL A 82 2.65 -20.07 16.05
N THR A 83 1.38 -20.29 15.74
CA THR A 83 0.82 -20.28 14.38
C THR A 83 0.45 -18.87 13.95
N LEU A 84 0.31 -18.66 12.63
CA LEU A 84 0.00 -17.33 12.08
C LEU A 84 -1.34 -16.75 12.60
N LEU A 85 -2.36 -17.59 12.80
CA LEU A 85 -3.67 -17.17 13.27
C LEU A 85 -3.76 -17.01 14.79
N GLU A 86 -2.81 -17.57 15.55
CA GLU A 86 -2.73 -17.33 16.99
C GLU A 86 -2.25 -15.92 17.30
N ILE A 87 -1.46 -15.30 16.42
CA ILE A 87 -0.98 -13.91 16.59
C ILE A 87 -2.14 -12.94 16.89
N PRO A 88 -3.18 -12.81 16.04
CA PRO A 88 -4.34 -11.98 16.36
C PRO A 88 -5.18 -12.57 17.49
N GLY A 89 -5.19 -13.89 17.68
CA GLY A 89 -5.89 -14.57 18.77
C GLY A 89 -5.46 -14.07 20.16
N VAL A 90 -4.16 -13.92 20.38
CA VAL A 90 -3.59 -13.34 21.62
C VAL A 90 -4.07 -11.90 21.82
N MET A 91 -4.18 -11.13 20.75
CA MET A 91 -4.56 -9.73 20.82
C MET A 91 -6.06 -9.56 21.12
N PHE A 92 -6.89 -10.50 20.69
CA PHE A 92 -8.32 -10.54 21.02
C PHE A 92 -8.58 -10.90 22.48
N SER A 93 -7.77 -11.78 23.08
CA SER A 93 -7.94 -12.17 24.48
C SER A 93 -7.54 -11.09 25.48
N GLU A 94 -6.70 -10.13 25.06
CA GLU A 94 -6.04 -9.16 25.95
C GLU A 94 -6.58 -7.72 25.75
N ASP A 95 -7.85 -7.54 25.35
CA ASP A 95 -8.52 -6.25 25.10
C ASP A 95 -7.99 -5.38 23.93
N TYR A 96 -7.04 -5.89 23.13
CA TYR A 96 -6.49 -5.18 21.95
C TYR A 96 -7.08 -5.68 20.63
N ALA A 97 -8.38 -5.94 20.62
CA ALA A 97 -9.11 -6.52 19.49
C ALA A 97 -9.01 -5.72 18.18
N SER A 98 -8.87 -4.40 18.27
CA SER A 98 -8.70 -3.52 17.10
C SER A 98 -7.42 -3.84 16.32
N LEU A 99 -6.30 -4.05 17.01
CA LEU A 99 -5.01 -4.36 16.39
C LEU A 99 -5.02 -5.76 15.76
N GLY A 100 -5.65 -6.74 16.44
CA GLY A 100 -5.87 -8.08 15.89
C GLY A 100 -6.79 -8.08 14.65
N THR A 101 -7.79 -7.21 14.64
CA THR A 101 -8.66 -7.00 13.47
C THR A 101 -7.90 -6.43 12.28
N PHE A 102 -7.02 -5.44 12.49
CA PHE A 102 -6.17 -4.91 11.42
C PHE A 102 -5.24 -5.97 10.84
N PHE A 103 -4.67 -6.81 11.69
CA PHE A 103 -3.86 -7.93 11.26
C PHE A 103 -4.67 -8.88 10.35
N LEU A 104 -5.80 -9.40 10.83
CA LEU A 104 -6.64 -10.31 10.04
C LEU A 104 -7.11 -9.66 8.73
N LEU A 105 -7.49 -8.39 8.77
CA LEU A 105 -7.99 -7.68 7.60
C LEU A 105 -6.89 -7.51 6.54
N PHE A 106 -5.75 -6.93 6.89
CA PHE A 106 -4.73 -6.50 5.91
C PHE A 106 -3.68 -7.56 5.57
N VAL A 107 -3.40 -8.50 6.48
CA VAL A 107 -2.41 -9.56 6.28
C VAL A 107 -3.05 -10.81 5.68
N GLN A 108 -4.31 -11.11 6.03
CA GLN A 108 -4.98 -12.35 5.62
C GLN A 108 -6.12 -12.10 4.61
N LEU A 109 -7.17 -11.37 5.02
CA LEU A 109 -8.42 -11.28 4.26
C LEU A 109 -8.28 -10.48 2.95
N VAL A 110 -7.65 -9.32 2.98
CA VAL A 110 -7.46 -8.46 1.79
C VAL A 110 -6.62 -9.17 0.71
N PRO A 111 -5.44 -9.75 1.02
CA PRO A 111 -4.71 -10.58 0.08
C PRO A 111 -5.52 -11.73 -0.51
N ALA A 112 -6.18 -12.53 0.34
CA ALA A 112 -7.00 -13.66 -0.11
C ALA A 112 -8.13 -13.21 -1.05
N PHE A 113 -8.86 -12.15 -0.67
CA PHE A 113 -9.92 -11.57 -1.48
C PHE A 113 -9.41 -11.08 -2.84
N CYS A 114 -8.24 -10.43 -2.87
CA CYS A 114 -7.65 -9.94 -4.11
C CYS A 114 -7.27 -11.09 -5.04
N LEU A 115 -6.68 -12.17 -4.51
CA LEU A 115 -6.29 -13.35 -5.30
C LEU A 115 -7.51 -14.10 -5.85
N VAL A 116 -8.55 -14.30 -5.03
CA VAL A 116 -9.83 -14.88 -5.50
C VAL A 116 -10.46 -14.01 -6.57
N THR A 117 -10.43 -12.68 -6.40
CA THR A 117 -10.97 -11.75 -7.40
C THR A 117 -10.21 -11.82 -8.72
N ILE A 118 -8.87 -11.97 -8.68
CA ILE A 118 -8.06 -12.20 -9.89
C ILE A 118 -8.54 -13.47 -10.61
N LEU A 119 -8.71 -14.58 -9.90
CA LEU A 119 -9.17 -15.84 -10.50
C LEU A 119 -10.55 -15.71 -11.15
N LEU A 120 -11.48 -15.04 -10.48
CA LEU A 120 -12.86 -14.84 -10.99
C LEU A 120 -12.90 -13.95 -12.22
N LEU A 121 -12.11 -12.85 -12.23
CA LEU A 121 -12.13 -11.89 -13.33
C LEU A 121 -11.30 -12.35 -14.54
N VAL A 122 -10.12 -12.94 -14.32
CA VAL A 122 -9.19 -13.34 -15.40
C VAL A 122 -9.68 -14.59 -16.14
N ASN A 123 -10.26 -15.57 -15.44
CA ASN A 123 -10.75 -16.81 -16.05
C ASN A 123 -12.17 -16.69 -16.64
N ARG A 124 -12.69 -15.46 -16.77
CA ARG A 124 -14.04 -15.17 -17.32
C ARG A 124 -15.12 -16.05 -16.70
N ALA A 125 -15.15 -16.17 -15.38
CA ALA A 125 -16.26 -16.84 -14.70
C ALA A 125 -17.61 -16.23 -15.14
N ASN A 126 -18.66 -17.07 -15.19
CA ASN A 126 -20.02 -16.68 -15.55
C ASN A 126 -20.64 -15.80 -14.45
N LEU A 127 -20.16 -14.57 -14.36
CA LEU A 127 -20.63 -13.54 -13.44
C LEU A 127 -21.34 -12.44 -14.23
N PRO A 128 -22.44 -11.88 -13.70
CA PRO A 128 -23.10 -10.74 -14.33
C PRO A 128 -22.15 -9.53 -14.39
N LEU A 129 -22.30 -8.71 -15.43
CA LEU A 129 -21.41 -7.59 -15.71
C LEU A 129 -21.30 -6.61 -14.52
N SER A 130 -22.39 -6.38 -13.79
CA SER A 130 -22.42 -5.53 -12.60
C SER A 130 -21.50 -6.05 -11.50
N VAL A 131 -21.45 -7.37 -11.27
CA VAL A 131 -20.56 -8.00 -10.28
C VAL A 131 -19.11 -7.89 -10.75
N LYS A 132 -18.82 -8.12 -12.04
CA LYS A 132 -17.45 -7.95 -12.59
C LYS A 132 -16.93 -6.51 -12.39
N LYS A 133 -17.77 -5.51 -12.67
CA LYS A 133 -17.44 -4.08 -12.47
C LYS A 133 -17.18 -3.76 -10.99
N THR A 134 -18.02 -4.26 -10.09
CA THR A 134 -17.87 -4.04 -8.64
C THR A 134 -16.62 -4.72 -8.09
N LEU A 135 -16.39 -5.99 -8.44
CA LEU A 135 -15.19 -6.73 -8.05
C LEU A 135 -13.91 -6.06 -8.55
N ALA A 136 -13.87 -5.63 -9.82
CA ALA A 136 -12.71 -4.92 -10.36
C ALA A 136 -12.45 -3.59 -9.62
N ARG A 137 -13.50 -2.83 -9.30
CA ARG A 137 -13.38 -1.58 -8.52
C ARG A 137 -12.82 -1.84 -7.13
N ILE A 138 -13.36 -2.81 -6.40
CA ILE A 138 -12.92 -3.16 -5.05
C ILE A 138 -11.49 -3.70 -5.09
N PHE A 139 -11.16 -4.55 -6.07
CA PHE A 139 -9.81 -5.08 -6.26
C PHE A 139 -8.76 -3.97 -6.40
N PHE A 140 -8.95 -3.00 -7.29
CA PHE A 140 -7.96 -1.92 -7.46
C PHE A 140 -7.91 -0.95 -6.27
N LEU A 141 -8.96 -0.88 -5.45
CA LEU A 141 -8.95 -0.14 -4.20
C LEU A 141 -8.16 -0.88 -3.12
N LEU A 142 -8.41 -2.19 -2.95
CA LEU A 142 -7.82 -3.02 -1.90
C LEU A 142 -6.40 -3.50 -2.21
N LYS A 143 -5.98 -3.52 -3.49
CA LYS A 143 -4.66 -3.99 -3.93
C LYS A 143 -3.51 -3.30 -3.17
N SER A 144 -3.64 -2.02 -2.85
CA SER A 144 -2.63 -1.26 -2.09
C SER A 144 -2.67 -1.48 -0.57
N TRP A 145 -3.68 -2.18 -0.07
CA TRP A 145 -3.89 -2.48 1.36
C TRP A 145 -3.50 -3.91 1.74
N GLY A 146 -3.06 -4.73 0.80
CA GLY A 146 -2.48 -6.04 1.11
C GLY A 146 -1.09 -5.85 1.71
N MET A 147 -0.94 -6.09 3.02
CA MET A 147 0.28 -5.79 3.78
C MET A 147 1.08 -7.04 4.15
N ALA A 148 0.89 -8.16 3.44
CA ALA A 148 1.50 -9.44 3.77
C ALA A 148 3.04 -9.38 3.77
N GLU A 149 3.65 -8.72 2.78
CA GLU A 149 5.10 -8.56 2.70
C GLU A 149 5.67 -7.63 3.78
N ILE A 150 4.87 -6.66 4.23
CA ILE A 150 5.24 -5.73 5.29
C ILE A 150 5.18 -6.43 6.64
N PHE A 151 4.20 -7.32 6.83
CA PHE A 151 4.18 -8.22 7.98
C PHE A 151 5.41 -9.14 8.00
N LEU A 152 5.80 -9.74 6.86
CA LEU A 152 7.04 -10.54 6.79
C LEU A 152 8.27 -9.72 7.21
N ALA A 153 8.40 -8.47 6.74
CA ALA A 153 9.46 -7.58 7.20
C ALA A 153 9.40 -7.32 8.72
N GLY A 154 8.20 -7.11 9.26
CA GLY A 154 7.98 -6.98 10.71
C GLY A 154 8.40 -8.22 11.50
N VAL A 155 8.11 -9.43 11.02
CA VAL A 155 8.57 -10.68 11.65
C VAL A 155 10.10 -10.75 11.70
N LEU A 156 10.77 -10.41 10.59
CA LEU A 156 12.23 -10.39 10.52
C LEU A 156 12.85 -9.37 11.51
N VAL A 157 12.27 -8.18 11.60
CA VAL A 157 12.70 -7.16 12.58
C VAL A 157 12.45 -7.66 14.01
N SER A 158 11.31 -8.31 14.28
CA SER A 158 11.02 -8.93 15.58
C SER A 158 12.04 -10.00 15.95
N PHE A 159 12.52 -10.81 14.99
CA PHE A 159 13.56 -11.80 15.26
C PHE A 159 14.85 -11.15 15.74
N VAL A 160 15.29 -10.09 15.06
CA VAL A 160 16.48 -9.33 15.48
C VAL A 160 16.33 -8.81 16.90
N LYS A 161 15.14 -8.32 17.27
CA LYS A 161 14.85 -7.86 18.63
C LYS A 161 14.81 -9.00 19.66
N LEU A 162 14.33 -10.17 19.25
CA LEU A 162 14.14 -11.32 20.14
C LEU A 162 15.39 -12.18 20.36
N MET A 163 16.38 -12.11 19.46
CA MET A 163 17.64 -12.87 19.60
C MET A 163 18.41 -12.52 20.89
N ALA A 164 18.15 -11.35 21.49
CA ALA A 164 18.70 -10.99 22.79
C ALA A 164 18.06 -11.75 23.98
N TYR A 165 16.84 -12.26 23.80
CA TYR A 165 16.05 -12.88 24.88
C TYR A 165 16.04 -14.43 24.81
N GLY A 166 16.37 -15.04 23.67
CA GLY A 166 16.46 -16.49 23.53
C GLY A 166 16.60 -16.99 22.10
N ASP A 167 16.66 -18.32 21.95
CA ASP A 167 16.82 -18.99 20.66
C ASP A 167 15.49 -19.04 19.91
N ILE A 168 15.50 -18.50 18.69
CA ILE A 168 14.33 -18.43 17.81
C ILE A 168 14.47 -19.49 16.72
N GLY A 169 13.53 -20.41 16.68
CA GLY A 169 13.36 -21.39 15.61
C GLY A 169 12.38 -20.90 14.56
N ILE A 170 12.65 -21.24 13.30
CA ILE A 170 11.74 -20.98 12.19
C ILE A 170 10.81 -22.19 12.06
N GLY A 171 9.49 -21.95 12.14
CA GLY A 171 8.48 -22.98 11.95
C GLY A 171 8.32 -23.37 10.48
N SER A 172 7.66 -24.51 10.23
CA SER A 172 7.49 -25.03 8.87
C SER A 172 6.60 -24.16 7.97
N SER A 173 5.72 -23.31 8.53
CA SER A 173 4.89 -22.38 7.74
C SER A 173 5.58 -21.08 7.33
N PHE A 174 6.77 -20.77 7.85
CA PHE A 174 7.52 -19.56 7.48
C PHE A 174 7.95 -19.54 6.01
N ILE A 175 8.37 -20.69 5.46
CA ILE A 175 8.76 -20.80 4.04
C ILE A 175 7.53 -20.63 3.13
N PRO A 176 6.39 -21.34 3.34
CA PRO A 176 5.15 -21.06 2.64
C PRO A 176 4.73 -19.59 2.71
N TRP A 177 4.89 -18.92 3.86
CA TRP A 177 4.60 -17.50 3.99
C TRP A 177 5.51 -16.61 3.14
N CYS A 178 6.83 -16.88 3.13
CA CYS A 178 7.76 -16.18 2.24
C CYS A 178 7.38 -16.36 0.76
N LEU A 179 7.06 -17.59 0.35
CA LEU A 179 6.62 -17.89 -1.01
C LEU A 179 5.28 -17.21 -1.33
N PHE A 180 4.35 -17.17 -0.38
CA PHE A 180 3.10 -16.45 -0.51
C PHE A 180 3.33 -14.96 -0.80
N CYS A 181 4.17 -14.27 -0.01
CA CYS A 181 4.48 -12.85 -0.23
C CYS A 181 5.06 -12.60 -1.64
N LEU A 182 6.01 -13.44 -2.07
CA LEU A 182 6.64 -13.31 -3.39
C LEU A 182 5.65 -13.55 -4.54
N VAL A 183 4.89 -14.64 -4.46
CA VAL A 183 3.96 -15.06 -5.53
C VAL A 183 2.74 -14.12 -5.59
N GLN A 184 2.23 -13.67 -4.44
CA GLN A 184 1.16 -12.67 -4.39
C GLN A 184 1.61 -11.34 -5.04
N LEU A 185 2.82 -10.87 -4.71
CA LEU A 185 3.36 -9.65 -5.31
C LEU A 185 3.46 -9.79 -6.85
N ARG A 186 3.89 -10.95 -7.34
CA ARG A 186 3.92 -11.26 -8.78
C ARG A 186 2.52 -11.30 -9.40
N ALA A 187 1.55 -11.94 -8.73
CA ALA A 187 0.15 -11.94 -9.17
C ALA A 187 -0.39 -10.50 -9.32
N PHE A 188 -0.07 -9.63 -8.37
CA PHE A 188 -0.47 -8.21 -8.41
C PHE A 188 0.24 -7.43 -9.53
N GLN A 189 1.51 -7.70 -9.82
CA GLN A 189 2.24 -7.04 -10.90
C GLN A 189 1.75 -7.48 -12.29
N CYS A 190 1.42 -8.76 -12.48
CA CYS A 190 0.98 -9.29 -13.77
C CYS A 190 -0.43 -8.83 -14.18
N VAL A 191 -1.26 -8.37 -13.24
CA VAL A 191 -2.59 -7.85 -13.53
C VAL A 191 -2.52 -6.34 -13.80
N ASP A 192 -2.37 -6.01 -15.08
CA ASP A 192 -2.44 -4.64 -15.58
C ASP A 192 -3.88 -4.10 -15.48
N ARG A 193 -4.00 -2.86 -14.98
CA ARG A 193 -5.30 -2.21 -14.75
C ARG A 193 -6.09 -2.03 -16.04
N ARG A 194 -5.42 -1.59 -17.11
CA ARG A 194 -6.07 -1.29 -18.38
C ARG A 194 -6.49 -2.57 -19.10
N TRP A 195 -5.61 -3.56 -19.13
CA TRP A 195 -5.91 -4.86 -19.72
C TRP A 195 -7.16 -5.50 -19.08
N LEU A 196 -7.23 -5.54 -17.75
CA LEU A 196 -8.37 -6.15 -17.05
C LEU A 196 -9.68 -5.43 -17.35
N TRP A 197 -9.66 -4.09 -17.34
CA TRP A 197 -10.86 -3.33 -17.66
C TRP A 197 -11.24 -3.44 -19.14
N ASP A 198 -10.28 -3.55 -20.07
CA ASP A 198 -10.53 -3.73 -21.50
C ASP A 198 -11.21 -5.08 -21.78
N ASP A 199 -10.94 -6.12 -20.98
CA ASP A 199 -11.68 -7.40 -21.04
C ASP A 199 -13.09 -7.31 -20.44
N ILE A 200 -13.30 -6.50 -19.39
CA ILE A 200 -14.60 -6.37 -18.70
C ILE A 200 -15.60 -5.52 -19.49
N ALA A 201 -15.17 -4.35 -19.97
CA ALA A 201 -16.03 -3.41 -20.68
C ALA A 201 -15.22 -2.54 -21.65
N PRO A 202 -15.73 -2.30 -22.88
CA PRO A 202 -15.03 -1.48 -23.86
C PRO A 202 -14.84 -0.05 -23.38
N GLN A 203 -13.83 0.62 -23.93
CA GLN A 203 -13.60 2.03 -23.66
C GLN A 203 -14.73 2.87 -24.28
N PRO A 204 -15.16 3.95 -23.62
CA PRO A 204 -16.13 4.86 -24.20
C PRO A 204 -15.53 5.53 -25.43
N ALA A 205 -16.31 5.64 -26.51
CA ALA A 205 -15.91 6.39 -27.68
C ALA A 205 -15.86 7.89 -27.35
N LEU A 206 -14.84 8.57 -27.84
CA LEU A 206 -14.70 10.01 -27.74
C LEU A 206 -15.04 10.64 -29.09
N ALA A 207 -15.87 11.69 -29.07
CA ALA A 207 -16.24 12.43 -30.28
C ALA A 207 -15.17 13.46 -30.69
N GLN A 208 -14.29 13.86 -29.76
CA GLN A 208 -13.27 14.87 -29.98
C GLN A 208 -11.94 14.27 -30.46
N PRO A 209 -11.19 14.96 -31.34
CA PRO A 209 -9.82 14.57 -31.68
C PRO A 209 -8.90 14.72 -30.45
N LEU A 210 -7.89 13.85 -30.39
CA LEU A 210 -6.91 13.77 -29.30
C LEU A 210 -5.55 14.25 -29.81
N THR A 211 -4.93 15.21 -29.13
CA THR A 211 -3.59 15.71 -29.45
C THR A 211 -2.58 15.24 -28.40
N PRO A 212 -1.70 14.27 -28.72
CA PRO A 212 -0.63 13.83 -27.81
C PRO A 212 0.30 14.99 -27.44
N GLY A 213 0.91 14.92 -26.26
CA GLY A 213 1.81 15.94 -25.74
C GLY A 213 1.11 17.08 -25.00
N ILE A 214 -0.19 17.30 -25.23
CA ILE A 214 -0.98 18.31 -24.51
C ILE A 214 -1.66 17.66 -23.29
N THR A 215 -1.74 18.37 -22.17
CA THR A 215 -2.44 17.91 -20.97
C THR A 215 -3.94 17.70 -21.19
N GLY A 216 -4.53 16.74 -20.48
CA GLY A 216 -5.96 16.43 -20.55
C GLY A 216 -6.83 17.62 -20.20
N ILE A 217 -6.47 18.38 -19.17
CA ILE A 217 -7.20 19.59 -18.75
C ILE A 217 -7.35 20.63 -19.87
N ARG A 218 -6.32 20.86 -20.68
CA ARG A 218 -6.36 21.81 -21.82
C ARG A 218 -7.23 21.32 -22.97
N GLN A 219 -7.38 20.00 -23.11
CA GLN A 219 -8.23 19.38 -24.10
C GLN A 219 -9.66 19.11 -23.59
N SER A 220 -10.03 19.65 -22.42
CA SER A 220 -11.31 19.35 -21.75
C SER A 220 -11.55 17.85 -21.52
N LEU A 221 -10.49 17.13 -21.13
CA LEU A 221 -10.51 15.71 -20.84
C LEU A 221 -10.16 15.41 -19.38
N ARG A 222 -10.55 14.23 -18.90
CA ARG A 222 -10.12 13.67 -17.63
C ARG A 222 -9.87 12.17 -17.72
N SER A 223 -8.95 11.68 -16.89
CA SER A 223 -8.74 10.24 -16.68
C SER A 223 -9.62 9.72 -15.55
N CYS A 224 -10.26 8.56 -15.74
CA CYS A 224 -10.97 7.88 -14.66
C CYS A 224 -9.98 7.21 -13.69
N ALA A 225 -10.00 7.60 -12.41
CA ALA A 225 -9.13 7.01 -11.37
C ALA A 225 -9.31 5.49 -11.18
N CYS A 226 -10.49 4.94 -11.53
CA CYS A 226 -10.81 3.52 -11.38
C CYS A 226 -10.36 2.68 -12.60
N CYS A 227 -10.78 3.07 -13.81
CA CYS A 227 -10.62 2.25 -15.02
C CYS A 227 -9.73 2.88 -16.11
N THR A 228 -9.08 4.00 -15.80
CA THR A 228 -8.19 4.80 -16.69
C THR A 228 -8.80 5.25 -18.01
N ALA A 229 -10.12 5.09 -18.19
CA ALA A 229 -10.82 5.56 -19.38
C ALA A 229 -10.70 7.08 -19.50
N ILE A 230 -10.44 7.56 -20.72
CA ILE A 230 -10.45 8.98 -21.05
C ILE A 230 -11.91 9.38 -21.23
N LEU A 231 -12.30 10.48 -20.57
CA LEU A 231 -13.66 11.00 -20.56
C LEU A 231 -13.64 12.51 -20.79
N PRO A 232 -14.70 13.10 -21.33
CA PRO A 232 -14.87 14.55 -21.33
C PRO A 232 -14.85 15.09 -19.89
N ALA A 233 -14.29 16.29 -19.72
CA ALA A 233 -14.12 16.97 -18.43
C ALA A 233 -15.45 17.15 -17.67
N GLU A 234 -16.54 17.42 -18.41
CA GLU A 234 -17.88 17.65 -17.87
C GLU A 234 -18.57 16.36 -17.39
N SER A 235 -18.21 15.21 -17.96
CA SER A 235 -18.84 13.94 -17.63
C SER A 235 -18.40 13.50 -16.24
N LEU A 236 -19.23 13.66 -15.20
CA LEU A 236 -18.87 13.32 -13.81
C LEU A 236 -18.89 11.81 -13.54
N VAL A 237 -19.79 11.07 -14.19
CA VAL A 237 -19.98 9.62 -14.00
C VAL A 237 -19.30 8.88 -15.14
N CYS A 238 -18.38 7.98 -14.83
CA CYS A 238 -17.76 7.14 -15.86
C CYS A 238 -18.79 6.13 -16.42
N PRO A 239 -19.08 6.11 -17.74
CA PRO A 239 -20.00 5.13 -18.34
C PRO A 239 -19.48 3.69 -18.28
N ARG A 240 -18.16 3.50 -18.14
CA ARG A 240 -17.51 2.19 -18.09
C ARG A 240 -17.61 1.54 -16.70
N CYS A 241 -17.08 2.23 -15.69
CA CYS A 241 -16.99 1.70 -14.32
C CYS A 241 -18.01 2.29 -13.35
N HIS A 242 -18.81 3.29 -13.74
CA HIS A 242 -19.79 4.03 -12.92
C HIS A 242 -19.19 4.77 -11.71
N THR A 243 -17.87 4.94 -11.64
CA THR A 243 -17.22 5.76 -10.61
C THR A 243 -17.40 7.24 -10.91
N LYS A 244 -17.80 8.02 -9.91
CA LYS A 244 -17.86 9.49 -9.97
C LYS A 244 -16.45 10.08 -9.86
N GLY A 245 -16.14 11.09 -10.65
CA GLY A 245 -14.85 11.77 -10.61
C GLY A 245 -14.88 13.13 -11.29
N TYR A 246 -13.87 13.92 -11.00
CA TYR A 246 -13.67 15.28 -11.51
C TYR A 246 -12.33 15.35 -12.26
N VAL A 247 -12.09 16.44 -13.00
CA VAL A 247 -10.82 16.68 -13.72
C VAL A 247 -9.65 16.72 -12.72
N ARG A 248 -9.80 17.54 -11.67
CA ARG A 248 -8.97 17.55 -10.46
C ARG A 248 -9.85 17.23 -9.27
N ARG A 249 -9.31 16.55 -8.27
CA ARG A 249 -10.07 16.20 -7.06
C ARG A 249 -10.50 17.49 -6.34
N LYS A 250 -11.81 17.66 -6.12
CA LYS A 250 -12.36 18.82 -5.40
C LYS A 250 -11.82 18.87 -3.98
N ASN A 251 -11.37 20.05 -3.56
CA ASN A 251 -10.84 20.33 -2.22
C ASN A 251 -9.75 19.34 -1.79
N SER A 252 -8.96 18.79 -2.72
CA SER A 252 -7.92 17.79 -2.42
C SER A 252 -6.93 18.29 -1.38
N LEU A 253 -6.47 19.54 -1.50
CA LEU A 253 -5.57 20.16 -0.53
C LEU A 253 -6.20 20.28 0.86
N GLN A 254 -7.47 20.67 0.94
CA GLN A 254 -8.19 20.79 2.22
C GLN A 254 -8.33 19.44 2.90
N TRP A 255 -8.75 18.39 2.17
CA TRP A 255 -8.85 17.03 2.72
C TRP A 255 -7.49 16.46 3.13
N THR A 256 -6.47 16.67 2.30
CA THR A 256 -5.10 16.22 2.57
C THR A 256 -4.58 16.86 3.85
N LEU A 257 -4.74 18.19 3.99
CA LEU A 257 -4.34 18.95 5.18
C LEU A 257 -5.16 18.59 6.42
N ALA A 258 -6.47 18.37 6.29
CA ALA A 258 -7.31 17.94 7.41
C ALA A 258 -6.86 16.59 7.96
N LEU A 259 -6.65 15.60 7.09
CA LEU A 259 -6.14 14.27 7.47
C LEU A 259 -4.72 14.35 8.03
N LEU A 260 -3.86 15.20 7.46
CA LEU A 260 -2.51 15.42 7.97
C LEU A 260 -2.53 16.02 9.37
N PHE A 261 -3.38 17.02 9.62
CA PHE A 261 -3.53 17.63 10.94
C PHE A 261 -4.06 16.62 11.97
N THR A 262 -5.07 15.82 11.61
CA THR A 262 -5.53 14.70 12.45
C THR A 262 -4.39 13.72 12.75
N SER A 263 -3.55 13.41 11.77
CA SER A 263 -2.39 12.53 11.95
C SER A 263 -1.39 13.12 12.96
N ILE A 264 -1.10 14.42 12.87
CA ILE A 264 -0.20 15.12 13.80
C ILE A 264 -0.77 15.10 15.22
N MET A 265 -2.07 15.35 15.38
CA MET A 265 -2.73 15.28 16.69
C MET A 265 -2.66 13.89 17.32
N LEU A 266 -2.77 12.83 16.52
CA LEU A 266 -2.65 11.44 16.98
C LEU A 266 -1.19 11.01 17.20
N TYR A 267 -0.24 11.64 16.53
CA TYR A 267 1.18 11.32 16.65
C TYR A 267 1.74 11.65 18.03
N LEU A 268 1.27 12.73 18.66
CA LEU A 268 1.69 13.11 20.00
C LEU A 268 1.33 12.05 21.06
N PRO A 269 0.05 11.63 21.24
CA PRO A 269 -0.29 10.57 22.18
C PRO A 269 0.32 9.23 21.79
N ALA A 270 0.52 8.93 20.50
CA ALA A 270 1.19 7.70 20.07
C ALA A 270 2.64 7.57 20.60
N ASN A 271 3.36 8.69 20.74
CA ASN A 271 4.75 8.69 21.23
C ASN A 271 4.86 8.82 22.76
N ILE A 272 3.84 9.38 23.42
CA ILE A 272 3.84 9.57 24.88
C ILE A 272 3.27 8.34 25.59
N LEU A 273 2.24 7.71 25.02
CA LEU A 273 1.60 6.55 25.64
C LEU A 273 2.49 5.30 25.52
N PRO A 274 2.40 4.36 26.49
CA PRO A 274 3.07 3.09 26.39
C PRO A 274 2.66 2.36 25.12
N ILE A 275 3.64 1.87 24.38
CA ILE A 275 3.41 1.09 23.16
C ILE A 275 3.32 -0.40 23.45
N MET A 276 4.06 -0.85 24.47
CA MET A 276 4.02 -2.20 25.01
C MET A 276 4.09 -2.17 26.53
N ILE A 277 3.48 -3.17 27.17
CA ILE A 277 3.61 -3.42 28.61
C ILE A 277 4.27 -4.79 28.75
N THR A 278 5.45 -4.81 29.37
CA THR A 278 6.12 -6.05 29.73
C THR A 278 5.70 -6.42 31.14
N ASP A 279 5.07 -7.57 31.31
CA ASP A 279 4.69 -8.13 32.61
C ASP A 279 5.74 -9.17 33.01
N LEU A 280 6.46 -8.91 34.10
CA LEU A 280 7.48 -9.79 34.67
C LEU A 280 7.09 -10.15 36.10
N LEU A 281 6.71 -11.42 36.34
CA LEU A 281 6.28 -11.91 37.66
C LEU A 281 5.18 -11.03 38.31
N GLY A 282 4.25 -10.51 37.51
CA GLY A 282 3.15 -9.64 37.96
C GLY A 282 3.52 -8.15 38.06
N SER A 283 4.79 -7.78 37.84
CA SER A 283 5.24 -6.40 37.74
C SER A 283 5.05 -5.89 36.31
N LYS A 284 4.09 -4.99 36.11
CA LYS A 284 3.82 -4.36 34.81
C LYS A 284 4.75 -3.18 34.60
N MET A 285 5.65 -3.30 33.61
CA MET A 285 6.56 -2.24 33.17
C MET A 285 6.10 -1.66 31.82
N PRO A 286 5.40 -0.52 31.81
CA PRO A 286 5.01 0.14 30.57
C PRO A 286 6.25 0.77 29.90
N SER A 287 6.41 0.54 28.60
CA SER A 287 7.49 1.12 27.80
C SER A 287 6.93 1.90 26.62
N THR A 288 7.39 3.15 26.44
CA THR A 288 7.13 3.95 25.24
C THR A 288 8.14 3.58 24.14
N ILE A 289 7.89 4.03 22.90
CA ILE A 289 8.82 3.85 21.77
C ILE A 289 10.21 4.38 22.15
N LEU A 290 10.26 5.63 22.64
CA LEU A 290 11.51 6.29 22.99
C LEU A 290 12.21 5.62 24.18
N ALA A 291 11.46 5.18 25.20
CA ALA A 291 12.02 4.43 26.31
C ALA A 291 12.65 3.11 25.83
N GLY A 292 12.01 2.40 24.90
CA GLY A 292 12.56 1.19 24.29
C GLY A 292 13.86 1.44 23.51
N VAL A 293 13.94 2.56 22.77
CA VAL A 293 15.17 2.97 22.08
C VAL A 293 16.29 3.28 23.08
N ILE A 294 16.01 4.04 24.13
CA ILE A 294 16.99 4.41 25.16
C ILE A 294 17.52 3.16 25.89
N LEU A 295 16.63 2.23 26.24
CA LEU A 295 17.01 0.98 26.90
C LEU A 295 17.98 0.17 26.04
N LEU A 296 17.61 -0.10 24.78
CA LEU A 296 18.46 -0.85 23.85
C LEU A 296 19.78 -0.16 23.55
N TRP A 297 19.79 1.17 23.51
CA TRP A 297 20.99 1.97 23.37
C TRP A 297 21.93 1.80 24.59
N SER A 298 21.37 1.77 25.80
CA SER A 298 22.13 1.58 27.04
C SER A 298 22.70 0.16 27.19
N GLU A 299 22.02 -0.84 26.64
CA GLU A 299 22.47 -2.24 26.58
C GLU A 299 23.55 -2.49 25.51
N GLY A 300 23.96 -1.45 24.76
CA GLY A 300 25.00 -1.53 23.74
C GLY A 300 24.53 -2.02 22.36
N SER A 301 23.23 -2.28 22.19
CA SER A 301 22.62 -2.73 20.93
C SER A 301 22.31 -1.56 19.97
N TYR A 302 23.29 -0.68 19.75
CA TYR A 302 23.14 0.55 18.96
C TYR A 302 22.48 0.35 17.57
N PRO A 303 22.82 -0.68 16.78
CA PRO A 303 22.19 -0.88 15.47
C PRO A 303 20.68 -1.15 15.57
N VAL A 304 20.24 -1.92 16.57
CA VAL A 304 18.82 -2.26 16.78
C VAL A 304 18.05 -1.02 17.24
N ALA A 305 18.60 -0.28 18.19
CA ALA A 305 18.03 0.97 18.69
C ALA A 305 17.87 2.01 17.56
N ALA A 306 18.87 2.14 16.68
CA ALA A 306 18.82 3.04 15.53
C ALA A 306 17.71 2.65 14.54
N VAL A 307 17.56 1.36 14.22
CA VAL A 307 16.49 0.89 13.31
C VAL A 307 15.11 1.24 13.86
N ILE A 308 14.86 0.99 15.15
CA ILE A 308 13.57 1.31 15.79
C ILE A 308 13.34 2.83 15.79
N PHE A 309 14.33 3.63 16.16
CA PHE A 309 14.21 5.09 16.15
C PHE A 309 13.88 5.65 14.76
N LEU A 310 14.61 5.18 13.74
CA LEU A 310 14.42 5.63 12.35
C LEU A 310 13.04 5.21 11.83
N ALA A 311 12.63 3.96 12.06
CA ALA A 311 11.35 3.44 11.59
C ALA A 311 10.14 4.05 12.31
N SER A 312 10.21 4.22 13.63
CA SER A 312 9.05 4.61 14.45
C SER A 312 8.87 6.12 14.61
N ILE A 313 9.96 6.89 14.61
CA ILE A 313 9.90 8.34 14.86
C ILE A 313 10.26 9.11 13.59
N MET A 314 11.41 8.80 12.99
CA MET A 314 11.92 9.60 11.87
C MET A 314 11.10 9.41 10.59
N VAL A 315 10.74 8.18 10.23
CA VAL A 315 9.97 7.90 9.00
C VAL A 315 8.59 8.56 9.01
N PRO A 316 7.74 8.42 10.06
CA PRO A 316 6.44 9.10 10.10
C PRO A 316 6.55 10.62 10.11
N THR A 317 7.52 11.19 10.83
CA THR A 317 7.73 12.66 10.86
C THR A 317 8.15 13.20 9.51
N LEU A 318 9.12 12.57 8.85
CA LEU A 318 9.54 12.94 7.49
C LEU A 318 8.37 12.81 6.49
N LYS A 319 7.54 11.78 6.60
CA LYS A 319 6.34 11.61 5.76
C LYS A 319 5.35 12.76 5.96
N MET A 320 5.06 13.15 7.20
CA MET A 320 4.16 14.27 7.50
C MET A 320 4.70 15.60 6.97
N ILE A 321 6.01 15.86 7.13
CA ILE A 321 6.67 17.06 6.61
C ILE A 321 6.62 17.08 5.08
N ALA A 322 6.90 15.95 4.42
CA ALA A 322 6.86 15.85 2.96
C ALA A 322 5.45 16.12 2.40
N ILE A 323 4.40 15.57 3.01
CA ILE A 323 3.01 15.85 2.60
C ILE A 323 2.65 17.34 2.83
N ALA A 324 3.07 17.93 3.96
CA ALA A 324 2.87 19.35 4.22
C ALA A 324 3.54 20.21 3.14
N TRP A 325 4.77 19.84 2.76
CA TRP A 325 5.54 20.54 1.75
C TRP A 325 4.93 20.41 0.35
N LEU A 326 4.45 19.22 -0.03
CA LEU A 326 3.70 19.01 -1.28
C LEU A 326 2.42 19.85 -1.34
N CYS A 327 1.68 19.96 -0.23
CA CYS A 327 0.50 20.83 -0.15
C CYS A 327 0.86 22.32 -0.28
N TRP A 328 1.97 22.73 0.34
CA TRP A 328 2.47 24.10 0.29
C TRP A 328 2.91 24.49 -1.12
N ASP A 329 3.65 23.62 -1.81
CA ASP A 329 4.06 23.85 -3.20
C ASP A 329 2.85 23.88 -4.14
N ALA A 330 1.92 22.93 -4.02
CA ALA A 330 0.71 22.89 -4.85
C ALA A 330 -0.18 24.15 -4.71
N LYS A 331 -0.07 24.89 -3.59
CA LYS A 331 -0.79 26.17 -3.38
C LYS A 331 -0.14 27.38 -4.09
N GLY A 332 1.08 27.24 -4.60
CA GLY A 332 1.75 28.31 -5.36
C GLY A 332 2.99 28.91 -4.71
N HIS A 333 3.40 28.42 -3.54
CA HIS A 333 4.46 29.06 -2.73
C HIS A 333 5.87 28.45 -2.92
N GLY A 334 6.04 27.38 -3.69
CA GLY A 334 7.34 26.74 -3.94
C GLY A 334 7.94 27.06 -5.32
N LYS A 335 9.23 26.70 -5.49
CA LYS A 335 9.95 26.78 -6.77
C LYS A 335 9.29 25.82 -7.78
N ARG A 336 9.23 26.21 -9.06
CA ARG A 336 8.60 25.44 -10.17
C ARG A 336 9.39 24.19 -10.58
N ASP A 337 9.72 23.31 -9.63
CA ASP A 337 10.42 22.05 -9.91
C ASP A 337 9.45 20.87 -9.73
N SER A 338 8.59 20.68 -10.73
CA SER A 338 7.52 19.69 -10.73
C SER A 338 8.06 18.25 -10.67
N GLU A 339 9.23 18.01 -11.26
CA GLU A 339 9.91 16.70 -11.24
C GLU A 339 10.34 16.31 -9.83
N ARG A 340 10.99 17.22 -9.09
CA ARG A 340 11.35 16.96 -7.68
C ARG A 340 10.12 16.70 -6.83
N MET A 341 9.05 17.49 -7.00
CA MET A 341 7.82 17.31 -6.24
C MET A 341 7.17 15.96 -6.53
N HIS A 342 7.19 15.53 -7.80
CA HIS A 342 6.70 14.22 -8.17
C HIS A 342 7.52 13.09 -7.55
N PHE A 343 8.85 13.19 -7.57
CA PHE A 343 9.73 12.22 -6.90
C PHE A 343 9.45 12.12 -5.39
N ILE A 344 9.30 13.26 -4.71
CA ILE A 344 8.95 13.28 -3.28
C ILE A 344 7.59 12.60 -3.04
N TYR A 345 6.61 12.86 -3.90
CA TYR A 345 5.31 12.20 -3.83
C TYR A 345 5.43 10.68 -3.99
N GLU A 346 6.19 10.19 -4.97
CA GLU A 346 6.41 8.75 -5.17
C GLU A 346 7.10 8.11 -3.96
N VAL A 347 8.10 8.80 -3.37
CA VAL A 347 8.77 8.33 -2.14
C VAL A 347 7.79 8.30 -0.96
N VAL A 348 6.95 9.32 -0.79
CA VAL A 348 5.93 9.36 0.26
C VAL A 348 4.89 8.24 0.10
N GLU A 349 4.43 7.98 -1.12
CA GLU A 349 3.50 6.90 -1.43
C GLU A 349 4.14 5.52 -1.15
N PHE A 350 5.40 5.35 -1.57
CA PHE A 350 6.16 4.12 -1.32
C PHE A 350 6.37 3.87 0.16
N VAL A 351 6.97 4.81 0.89
CA VAL A 351 7.25 4.70 2.34
C VAL A 351 5.96 4.55 3.15
N GLY A 352 4.83 5.07 2.63
CA GLY A 352 3.60 5.16 3.37
C GLY A 352 3.07 3.84 3.94
N ARG A 353 3.23 2.72 3.20
CA ARG A 353 2.83 1.39 3.67
C ARG A 353 3.84 0.73 4.61
N TRP A 354 5.13 1.06 4.47
CA TRP A 354 6.22 0.54 5.30
C TRP A 354 6.15 1.04 6.75
N SER A 355 5.51 2.19 7.00
CA SER A 355 5.29 2.67 8.36
C SER A 355 4.43 1.73 9.22
N MET A 356 3.74 0.74 8.64
CA MET A 356 2.97 -0.26 9.39
C MET A 356 3.83 -1.37 9.99
N ILE A 357 5.14 -1.45 9.66
CA ILE A 357 6.06 -2.47 10.18
C ILE A 357 6.02 -2.54 11.70
N ASP A 358 6.06 -1.40 12.40
CA ASP A 358 6.17 -1.39 13.86
C ASP A 358 4.93 -1.97 14.55
N VAL A 359 3.74 -1.72 13.98
CA VAL A 359 2.49 -2.30 14.47
C VAL A 359 2.54 -3.81 14.39
N PHE A 360 3.05 -4.34 13.28
CA PHE A 360 3.23 -5.77 13.10
C PHE A 360 4.34 -6.35 13.97
N VAL A 361 5.44 -5.63 14.18
CA VAL A 361 6.51 -6.02 15.12
C VAL A 361 5.92 -6.26 16.51
N ILE A 362 5.11 -5.33 17.03
CA ILE A 362 4.48 -5.45 18.34
C ILE A 362 3.50 -6.62 18.38
N ALA A 363 2.68 -6.80 17.34
CA ALA A 363 1.76 -7.93 17.25
C ALA A 363 2.51 -9.27 17.36
N VAL A 364 3.60 -9.43 16.60
CA VAL A 364 4.45 -10.63 16.64
C VAL A 364 5.11 -10.81 18.01
N LEU A 365 5.71 -9.76 18.57
CA LEU A 365 6.36 -9.81 19.89
C LEU A 365 5.36 -10.25 20.98
N SER A 366 4.13 -9.73 20.93
CA SER A 366 3.11 -10.08 21.91
C SER A 366 2.65 -11.53 21.83
N ALA A 367 2.70 -12.12 20.64
CA ALA A 367 2.36 -13.51 20.43
C ALA A 367 3.51 -14.45 20.82
N LEU A 368 4.77 -14.07 20.52
CA LEU A 368 5.94 -14.91 20.76
C LEU A 368 6.41 -14.91 22.22
N VAL A 369 6.39 -13.75 22.89
CA VAL A 369 6.90 -13.61 24.26
C VAL A 369 5.76 -13.86 25.24
N ARG A 370 5.36 -15.13 25.37
CA ARG A 370 4.40 -15.60 26.37
C ARG A 370 4.95 -16.78 27.15
N MET A 371 5.84 -16.52 28.11
CA MET A 371 6.53 -17.57 28.86
C MET A 371 5.75 -18.01 30.09
N GLY A 372 4.58 -18.62 29.91
CA GLY A 372 3.85 -19.33 30.99
C GLY A 372 3.64 -18.54 32.30
N GLY A 373 3.59 -17.21 32.23
CA GLY A 373 3.44 -16.32 33.40
C GLY A 373 4.74 -15.72 33.98
N LEU A 374 5.92 -16.09 33.48
CA LEU A 374 7.21 -15.51 33.91
C LEU A 374 7.47 -14.14 33.28
N MET A 375 7.30 -14.05 31.96
CA MET A 375 7.39 -12.81 31.20
C MET A 375 6.38 -12.83 30.05
N ASN A 376 5.56 -11.80 29.94
CA ASN A 376 4.62 -11.59 28.85
C ASN A 376 4.76 -10.17 28.29
N ILE A 377 4.62 -10.00 26.98
CA ILE A 377 4.58 -8.68 26.34
C ILE A 377 3.19 -8.45 25.77
N TYR A 378 2.55 -7.37 26.18
CA TYR A 378 1.24 -6.97 25.65
C TYR A 378 1.37 -5.69 24.84
N PRO A 379 0.62 -5.54 23.73
CA PRO A 379 0.45 -4.23 23.11
C PRO A 379 -0.21 -3.28 24.12
N ALA A 380 -0.06 -1.98 23.90
CA ALA A 380 -0.72 -0.96 24.72
C ALA A 380 -1.32 0.13 23.82
N MET A 381 -2.03 1.09 24.43
CA MET A 381 -2.79 2.11 23.69
C MET A 381 -1.93 2.94 22.72
N GLY A 382 -0.64 3.10 22.99
CA GLY A 382 0.30 3.74 22.06
C GLY A 382 0.40 3.03 20.71
N ALA A 383 0.33 1.69 20.67
CA ALA A 383 0.37 0.91 19.43
C ALA A 383 -0.86 1.16 18.55
N LEU A 384 -2.03 1.28 19.17
CA LEU A 384 -3.29 1.60 18.48
C LEU A 384 -3.25 3.02 17.91
N MET A 385 -2.82 4.00 18.72
CA MET A 385 -2.68 5.38 18.27
C MET A 385 -1.67 5.49 17.12
N PHE A 386 -0.55 4.76 17.21
CA PHE A 386 0.45 4.70 16.14
C PHE A 386 -0.13 4.10 14.85
N ALA A 387 -0.89 3.00 14.95
CA ALA A 387 -1.58 2.42 13.79
C ALA A 387 -2.53 3.42 13.12
N LEU A 388 -3.28 4.19 13.92
CA LEU A 388 -4.16 5.23 13.39
C LEU A 388 -3.39 6.36 12.69
N VAL A 389 -2.24 6.78 13.22
CA VAL A 389 -1.36 7.76 12.53
C VAL A 389 -0.94 7.24 11.17
N VAL A 390 -0.51 5.98 11.07
CA VAL A 390 -0.09 5.38 9.81
C VAL A 390 -1.23 5.34 8.80
N ILE A 391 -2.43 4.93 9.24
CA ILE A 391 -3.63 4.87 8.39
C ILE A 391 -4.05 6.28 7.93
N MET A 392 -4.09 7.27 8.83
CA MET A 392 -4.48 8.64 8.50
C MET A 392 -3.48 9.32 7.56
N THR A 393 -2.17 9.11 7.75
CA THR A 393 -1.15 9.64 6.83
C THR A 393 -1.20 8.94 5.46
N MET A 394 -1.56 7.66 5.41
CA MET A 394 -1.77 6.94 4.14
C MET A 394 -3.00 7.48 3.40
N PHE A 395 -4.11 7.72 4.09
CA PHE A 395 -5.27 8.38 3.50
C PHE A 395 -4.95 9.80 3.03
N SER A 396 -4.20 10.58 3.82
CA SER A 396 -3.76 11.93 3.44
C SER A 396 -2.99 11.91 2.11
N ALA A 397 -1.98 11.04 1.98
CA ALA A 397 -1.22 10.88 0.73
C ALA A 397 -2.10 10.41 -0.44
N MET A 398 -3.05 9.49 -0.21
CA MET A 398 -4.00 9.03 -1.23
C MET A 398 -4.99 10.11 -1.68
N THR A 399 -5.33 11.07 -0.81
CA THR A 399 -6.24 12.18 -1.15
C THR A 399 -5.57 13.30 -1.94
N PHE A 400 -4.25 13.46 -1.79
CA PHE A 400 -3.46 14.42 -2.56
C PHE A 400 -3.55 14.13 -4.07
N ASP A 401 -3.72 15.18 -4.87
CA ASP A 401 -3.77 15.06 -6.34
C ASP A 401 -2.43 15.55 -6.92
N PRO A 402 -1.51 14.65 -7.31
CA PRO A 402 -0.17 15.02 -7.76
C PRO A 402 -0.18 15.87 -9.04
N ARG A 403 -1.28 15.85 -9.81
CA ARG A 403 -1.43 16.67 -11.02
C ARG A 403 -1.42 18.18 -10.73
N LEU A 404 -1.73 18.58 -9.49
CA LEU A 404 -1.73 19.99 -9.09
C LEU A 404 -0.33 20.62 -9.10
N SER A 405 0.74 19.87 -8.87
CA SER A 405 2.10 20.41 -8.97
C SER A 405 2.47 20.72 -10.42
N TRP A 406 2.01 19.88 -11.35
CA TRP A 406 2.30 19.98 -12.79
C TRP A 406 1.45 21.02 -13.54
N ASP A 407 0.28 21.40 -13.00
CA ASP A 407 -0.58 22.44 -13.58
C ASP A 407 0.09 23.83 -13.61
N ARG A 408 1.16 24.03 -12.82
CA ARG A 408 1.90 25.30 -12.71
C ARG A 408 2.97 25.49 -13.79
N GLU A 409 3.31 24.44 -14.51
CA GLU A 409 4.38 24.46 -15.51
C GLU A 409 3.85 25.03 -16.83
N TYR A 410 4.45 26.15 -17.25
CA TYR A 410 4.20 26.72 -18.57
C TYR A 410 4.93 25.85 -19.60
N GLU A 411 4.19 24.99 -20.31
CA GLU A 411 4.69 24.37 -21.55
C GLU A 411 4.89 25.50 -22.57
N PRO A 412 6.11 25.73 -23.09
CA PRO A 412 6.39 26.77 -24.07
C PRO A 412 5.52 26.55 -25.32
N GLY A 413 5.04 27.66 -25.88
CA GLY A 413 3.98 27.70 -26.87
C GLY A 413 4.21 26.80 -28.07
N HIS A 414 3.11 26.22 -28.56
CA HIS A 414 2.94 26.10 -30.00
C HIS A 414 2.96 27.52 -30.56
N GLU A 415 4.11 27.94 -31.12
CA GLU A 415 4.11 28.99 -32.12
C GLU A 415 3.15 28.55 -33.22
N GLU A 416 2.11 29.34 -33.43
CA GLU A 416 1.29 29.31 -34.62
C GLU A 416 2.22 29.42 -35.84
N SER A 417 2.21 28.40 -36.70
CA SER A 417 2.76 28.47 -38.05
C SER A 417 1.69 28.03 -39.03
#